data_AF-A0A5U3B532-F1
#
_entry.id   AF-A0A5U3B532-F1
#
_cell.length_a   1.000
_cell.length_b   1.000
_cell.length_c   1.000
_cell.angle_alpha   90.00
_cell.angle_beta   90.00
_cell.angle_gamma   90.00
#
_symmetry.space_group_name_H-M   'P 1'
#
loop_
_entity.id
_entity.type
_entity.pdbx_description
1 polymer ?
#
loop_
_entity_poly.entity_id
_entity_poly.type
_entity_poly.pdbx_seq_one_letter_code
_entity_poly.pdbx_strand_id
1 'polypeptide(L)'
;MSKLLDRFRYFKQKGDTFADGHGQVMHTNRDWEDSYRQRWQFDKIVRSTHGVNCTGSCSWKIYVKNGLVTWETQQTDYPRTRPDLPNHEPRGCPRGASYSWYLYSANRLKYPLVRKRLIELWREALSRHSDPVLAWESIMNDPQKCQSYKQVRGHGGFIRSNWKELNQLIAAANVWTIKTYGPDRVAGFSPIPAMSMVSYAAGTRYLSLLGGTCLSFYDWYCDLPPASPMTWGEQTDVPESADWYNSAYIIAWGSNVPQTRTPDAHFFTEVRYKGTKTIAITPDYSEVAKLCDQWLAPKQGTDSALAMAMGHVILKEFHLDNPSDYFLNYCRRYTDMPMLVLLDERADGSYVPGRMMRASDLVDGLGEANNPEWKTVALNSTGELVAPNGSIGFRWGEKGKWNLEPVAAGVETELSLSLLGQHDDVAGVAFPYFGGNENPHFRSVRQEPVLVRQLPVKRLALADGSERMV
;
A
#
# COMPACT_ATOMS: atom_id res chain seq x y z
N MET A 1 -9.85 -45.99 41.15
CA MET A 1 -8.80 -46.87 41.72
C MET A 1 -7.97 -46.09 42.73
N SER A 2 -7.45 -46.75 43.76
CA SER A 2 -6.61 -46.09 44.77
C SER A 2 -5.16 -46.01 44.28
N LYS A 3 -4.68 -44.78 44.00
CA LYS A 3 -3.28 -44.53 43.61
C LYS A 3 -2.28 -45.06 44.65
N LEU A 4 -2.68 -45.14 45.91
CA LEU A 4 -1.86 -45.68 47.00
C LEU A 4 -1.71 -47.21 46.89
N LEU A 5 -2.81 -47.93 46.64
CA LEU A 5 -2.79 -49.39 46.50
C LEU A 5 -2.13 -49.83 45.19
N ASP A 6 -2.23 -49.04 44.13
CA ASP A 6 -1.58 -49.33 42.84
C ASP A 6 -0.05 -49.39 42.95
N ARG A 7 0.56 -48.69 43.92
CA ARG A 7 2.00 -48.78 44.20
C ARG A 7 2.46 -50.18 44.57
N PHE A 8 1.58 -51.01 45.13
CA PHE A 8 1.89 -52.40 45.49
C PHE A 8 1.97 -53.32 44.25
N ARG A 9 1.57 -52.83 43.07
CA ARG A 9 1.74 -53.54 41.79
C ARG A 9 3.08 -53.27 41.12
N TYR A 10 4.05 -52.66 41.82
CA TYR A 10 5.32 -52.17 41.27
C TYR A 10 6.01 -53.13 40.28
N PHE A 11 6.26 -54.38 40.70
CA PHE A 11 6.91 -55.37 39.81
C PHE A 11 5.96 -55.93 38.74
N LYS A 12 4.66 -56.01 39.00
CA LYS A 12 3.65 -56.44 38.01
C LYS A 12 3.45 -55.44 36.87
N GLN A 13 3.88 -54.19 37.04
CA GLN A 13 3.81 -53.15 36.02
C GLN A 13 5.05 -53.08 35.12
N LYS A 14 6.12 -53.83 35.43
CA LYS A 14 7.30 -53.91 34.55
C LYS A 14 7.02 -54.87 33.39
N GLY A 15 7.19 -54.38 32.16
CA GLY A 15 7.17 -55.18 30.94
C GLY A 15 8.58 -55.62 30.52
N ASP A 16 8.82 -55.74 29.22
CA ASP A 16 10.13 -56.11 28.68
C ASP A 16 11.18 -55.01 28.90
N THR A 17 12.43 -55.44 29.07
CA THR A 17 13.60 -54.55 28.94
C THR A 17 13.95 -54.36 27.48
N PHE A 18 14.51 -53.21 27.12
CA PHE A 18 15.02 -52.94 25.77
C PHE A 18 16.41 -52.32 25.84
N ALA A 19 17.13 -52.35 24.71
CA ALA A 19 18.50 -51.84 24.58
C ALA A 19 19.45 -52.41 25.64
N ASP A 20 19.60 -53.74 25.69
CA ASP A 20 20.51 -54.47 26.59
C ASP A 20 20.39 -54.09 28.07
N GLY A 21 19.14 -53.88 28.51
CA GLY A 21 18.84 -53.50 29.90
C GLY A 21 18.98 -52.01 30.21
N HIS A 22 19.30 -51.17 29.22
CA HIS A 22 19.30 -49.71 29.39
C HIS A 22 17.89 -49.16 29.63
N GLY A 23 16.89 -49.74 28.96
CA GLY A 23 15.50 -49.31 29.00
C GLY A 23 14.55 -50.35 29.59
N GLN A 24 13.45 -49.86 30.17
CA GLN A 24 12.36 -50.67 30.72
C GLN A 24 11.03 -50.16 30.19
N VAL A 25 10.24 -51.04 29.57
CA VAL A 25 8.83 -50.74 29.26
C VAL A 25 8.01 -50.84 30.56
N MET A 26 7.15 -49.86 30.81
CA MET A 26 6.27 -49.82 31.99
C MET A 26 4.80 -49.80 31.55
N HIS A 27 4.01 -50.72 32.08
CA HIS A 27 2.55 -50.77 31.92
C HIS A 27 1.87 -50.13 33.13
N THR A 28 2.12 -48.84 33.34
CA THR A 28 1.53 -48.05 34.42
C THR A 28 0.36 -47.19 33.94
N ASN A 29 -0.49 -46.78 34.86
CA ASN A 29 -1.59 -45.85 34.60
C ASN A 29 -1.08 -44.49 34.11
N ARG A 30 -1.74 -43.92 33.09
CA ARG A 30 -1.41 -42.61 32.49
C ARG A 30 -2.63 -41.68 32.44
N ASP A 31 -3.63 -41.91 33.29
CA ASP A 31 -4.89 -41.14 33.27
C ASP A 31 -4.66 -39.65 33.60
N TRP A 32 -3.55 -39.30 34.26
CA TRP A 32 -3.17 -37.91 34.53
C TRP A 32 -3.03 -37.06 33.24
N GLU A 33 -2.80 -37.71 32.10
CA GLU A 33 -2.72 -37.05 30.79
C GLU A 33 -4.05 -36.41 30.36
N ASP A 34 -5.17 -36.87 30.92
CA ASP A 34 -6.48 -36.28 30.64
C ASP A 34 -6.56 -34.81 31.04
N SER A 35 -5.72 -34.34 31.96
CA SER A 35 -5.66 -32.92 32.32
C SER A 35 -5.31 -32.04 31.10
N TYR A 36 -4.37 -32.47 30.26
CA TYR A 36 -4.01 -31.72 29.04
C TYR A 36 -5.02 -31.94 27.92
N ARG A 37 -5.58 -33.15 27.79
CA ARG A 37 -6.64 -33.44 26.81
C ARG A 37 -7.88 -32.57 27.06
N GLN A 38 -8.32 -32.48 28.32
CA GLN A 38 -9.47 -31.66 28.72
C GLN A 38 -9.21 -30.16 28.59
N ARG A 39 -7.95 -29.71 28.72
CA ARG A 39 -7.58 -28.31 28.42
C ARG A 39 -7.76 -28.01 26.94
N TRP A 40 -7.32 -28.89 26.05
CA TRP A 40 -7.40 -28.71 24.59
C TRP A 40 -8.83 -28.79 24.03
N GLN A 41 -9.68 -29.65 24.62
CA GLN A 41 -11.10 -29.72 24.25
C GLN A 41 -11.80 -28.36 24.35
N PHE A 42 -12.72 -28.09 23.43
CA PHE A 42 -13.41 -26.81 23.28
C PHE A 42 -14.89 -27.06 22.93
N ASP A 43 -15.72 -26.02 23.07
CA ASP A 43 -17.16 -26.09 22.82
C ASP A 43 -17.46 -25.97 21.32
N LYS A 44 -16.81 -25.00 20.66
CA LYS A 44 -16.93 -24.78 19.21
C LYS A 44 -15.75 -23.99 18.63
N ILE A 45 -15.62 -24.04 17.31
CA ILE A 45 -14.78 -23.14 16.51
C ILE A 45 -15.66 -22.20 15.68
N VAL A 46 -15.24 -20.94 15.59
CA VAL A 46 -15.90 -19.92 14.74
C VAL A 46 -14.87 -19.36 13.77
N ARG A 47 -15.22 -19.22 12.48
CA ARG A 47 -14.34 -18.54 11.52
C ARG A 47 -14.40 -17.04 11.76
N SER A 48 -13.24 -16.40 11.87
CA SER A 48 -13.12 -14.94 11.88
C SER A 48 -11.81 -14.49 11.23
N THR A 49 -11.55 -13.18 11.26
CA THR A 49 -10.33 -12.52 10.76
C THR A 49 -10.02 -11.29 11.63
N HIS A 50 -8.91 -10.62 11.35
CA HIS A 50 -8.48 -9.42 12.08
C HIS A 50 -8.67 -8.16 11.24
N GLY A 51 -9.56 -7.26 11.69
CA GLY A 51 -9.78 -5.95 11.10
C GLY A 51 -8.68 -4.95 11.46
N VAL A 52 -7.45 -5.22 11.03
CA VAL A 52 -6.25 -4.42 11.28
C VAL A 52 -5.44 -4.24 10.00
N ASN A 53 -4.89 -3.04 9.79
CA ASN A 53 -4.14 -2.70 8.59
C ASN A 53 -2.78 -3.41 8.55
N CYS A 54 -2.77 -4.66 8.12
CA CYS A 54 -1.59 -5.51 8.10
C CYS A 54 -1.35 -6.22 6.77
N THR A 55 -2.22 -6.04 5.77
CA THR A 55 -2.27 -6.76 4.47
C THR A 55 -2.54 -8.27 4.56
N GLY A 56 -2.37 -8.89 5.74
CA GLY A 56 -2.38 -10.34 5.89
C GLY A 56 -3.70 -11.04 5.56
N SER A 57 -4.86 -10.43 5.83
CA SER A 57 -6.20 -11.02 5.56
C SER A 57 -6.35 -12.50 5.98
N CYS A 58 -5.78 -12.84 7.13
CA CYS A 58 -5.66 -14.22 7.59
C CYS A 58 -6.98 -14.69 8.23
N SER A 59 -7.46 -15.88 7.88
CA SER A 59 -8.64 -16.51 8.45
C SER A 59 -8.23 -17.37 9.64
N TRP A 60 -8.97 -17.26 10.73
CA TRP A 60 -8.67 -17.93 12.00
C TRP A 60 -9.84 -18.77 12.50
N LYS A 61 -9.51 -19.87 13.19
CA LYS A 61 -10.38 -20.68 14.03
C LYS A 61 -10.39 -20.05 15.43
N ILE A 62 -11.49 -19.44 15.81
CA ILE A 62 -11.68 -18.86 17.14
C ILE A 62 -12.28 -19.93 18.05
N TYR A 63 -11.54 -20.34 19.09
CA TYR A 63 -11.95 -21.41 19.99
C TYR A 63 -12.74 -20.83 21.16
N VAL A 64 -13.97 -21.31 21.30
CA VAL A 64 -14.82 -21.04 22.46
C VAL A 64 -14.78 -22.24 23.38
N LYS A 65 -14.46 -22.02 24.66
CA LYS A 65 -14.46 -23.04 25.71
C LYS A 65 -15.06 -22.44 26.98
N ASN A 66 -15.94 -23.18 27.64
CA ASN A 66 -16.72 -22.71 28.79
C ASN A 66 -17.52 -21.43 28.46
N GLY A 67 -18.04 -21.32 27.23
CA GLY A 67 -18.79 -20.15 26.76
C GLY A 67 -17.96 -18.87 26.56
N LEU A 68 -16.63 -18.94 26.67
CA LEU A 68 -15.71 -17.81 26.50
C LEU A 68 -14.73 -18.09 25.35
N VAL A 69 -14.32 -17.05 24.64
CA VAL A 69 -13.19 -17.18 23.70
C VAL A 69 -11.92 -17.41 24.51
N THR A 70 -11.11 -18.38 24.08
CA THR A 70 -9.93 -18.81 24.84
C THR A 70 -8.62 -18.70 24.09
N TRP A 71 -8.58 -19.09 22.81
CA TRP A 71 -7.43 -18.92 21.91
C TRP A 71 -7.88 -18.97 20.45
N GLU A 72 -6.96 -18.74 19.53
CA GLU A 72 -7.15 -18.90 18.10
C GLU A 72 -6.00 -19.69 17.46
N THR A 73 -6.31 -20.43 16.40
CA THR A 73 -5.32 -21.02 15.48
C THR A 73 -5.72 -20.68 14.07
N GLN A 74 -4.79 -20.68 13.12
CA GLN A 74 -5.12 -20.36 11.74
C GLN A 74 -6.11 -21.37 11.12
N GLN A 75 -6.89 -20.89 10.16
CA GLN A 75 -7.57 -21.74 9.18
C GLN A 75 -6.57 -22.17 8.11
N THR A 76 -6.80 -23.33 7.51
CA THR A 76 -5.92 -23.92 6.50
C THR A 76 -6.69 -24.38 5.26
N ASP A 77 -7.94 -23.95 5.13
CA ASP A 77 -8.88 -24.39 4.10
C ASP A 77 -9.14 -23.32 3.04
N TYR A 78 -8.14 -22.48 2.78
CA TYR A 78 -8.14 -21.62 1.60
C TYR A 78 -8.28 -22.47 0.33
N PRO A 79 -8.98 -21.97 -0.71
CA PRO A 79 -8.90 -22.57 -2.03
C PRO A 79 -7.43 -22.74 -2.43
N ARG A 80 -7.08 -23.97 -2.79
CA ARG A 80 -5.70 -24.32 -3.15
C ARG A 80 -5.28 -23.55 -4.41
N THR A 81 -4.01 -23.20 -4.47
CA THR A 81 -3.39 -22.63 -5.67
C THR A 81 -3.20 -23.74 -6.72
N ARG A 82 -2.65 -23.37 -7.88
CA ARG A 82 -2.29 -24.35 -8.91
C ARG A 82 -1.27 -25.37 -8.37
N PRO A 83 -1.18 -26.59 -8.93
CA PRO A 83 -0.25 -27.61 -8.45
C PRO A 83 1.23 -27.20 -8.45
N ASP A 84 1.63 -26.26 -9.30
CA ASP A 84 2.99 -25.72 -9.40
C ASP A 84 3.29 -24.58 -8.42
N LEU A 85 2.31 -24.17 -7.62
CA LEU A 85 2.43 -23.11 -6.62
C LEU A 85 2.26 -23.68 -5.20
N PRO A 86 2.98 -23.16 -4.20
CA PRO A 86 2.64 -23.44 -2.82
C PRO A 86 1.28 -22.84 -2.47
N ASN A 87 0.58 -23.44 -1.50
CA ASN A 87 -0.69 -22.93 -1.01
C ASN A 87 -0.47 -21.81 0.00
N HIS A 88 -1.49 -20.99 0.23
CA HIS A 88 -1.44 -19.90 1.21
C HIS A 88 -1.47 -20.37 2.67
N GLU A 89 -1.96 -21.57 2.95
CA GLU A 89 -2.10 -22.05 4.33
C GLU A 89 -0.72 -22.19 5.01
N PRO A 90 -0.58 -21.88 6.31
CA PRO A 90 -1.63 -21.44 7.23
C PRO A 90 -1.82 -19.91 7.30
N ARG A 91 -1.01 -19.10 6.62
CA ARG A 91 -0.87 -17.66 6.88
C ARG A 91 -0.68 -17.38 8.40
N GLY A 92 -1.19 -16.25 8.87
CA GLY A 92 -1.11 -15.84 10.27
C GLY A 92 0.21 -15.15 10.63
N CYS A 93 0.25 -14.60 11.84
CA CYS A 93 1.42 -13.92 12.37
C CYS A 93 1.33 -13.89 13.91
N PRO A 94 2.42 -13.60 14.64
CA PRO A 94 2.41 -13.58 16.10
C PRO A 94 1.48 -12.51 16.69
N ARG A 95 1.18 -11.44 15.94
CA ARG A 95 0.22 -10.39 16.37
C ARG A 95 -1.21 -10.90 16.32
N GLY A 96 -1.57 -11.64 15.26
CA GLY A 96 -2.89 -12.26 15.15
C GLY A 96 -3.10 -13.37 16.18
N ALA A 97 -2.08 -14.17 16.46
CA ALA A 97 -2.14 -15.27 17.42
C ALA A 97 -2.39 -14.82 18.88
N SER A 98 -2.21 -13.53 19.19
CA SER A 98 -2.42 -12.98 20.54
C SER A 98 -3.72 -12.17 20.67
N TYR A 99 -4.55 -12.09 19.62
CA TYR A 99 -5.69 -11.19 19.58
C TYR A 99 -6.77 -11.52 20.63
N SER A 100 -6.98 -12.81 20.93
CA SER A 100 -7.89 -13.27 22.00
C SER A 100 -7.62 -12.64 23.37
N TRP A 101 -6.39 -12.19 23.63
CA TRP A 101 -6.03 -11.48 24.86
C TRP A 101 -6.94 -10.26 25.11
N TYR A 102 -7.28 -9.50 24.07
CA TYR A 102 -8.01 -8.23 24.20
C TYR A 102 -9.44 -8.38 24.73
N LEU A 103 -10.06 -9.55 24.59
CA LEU A 103 -11.49 -9.72 24.85
C LEU A 103 -11.85 -9.44 26.31
N TYR A 104 -11.00 -9.90 27.23
CA TYR A 104 -11.23 -9.81 28.68
C TYR A 104 -10.04 -9.18 29.43
N SER A 105 -9.05 -8.63 28.72
CA SER A 105 -7.90 -8.01 29.35
C SER A 105 -8.28 -6.78 30.18
N ALA A 106 -7.35 -6.37 31.05
CA ALA A 106 -7.48 -5.19 31.88
C ALA A 106 -7.70 -3.89 31.09
N ASN A 107 -7.35 -3.87 29.79
CA ASN A 107 -7.48 -2.70 28.93
C ASN A 107 -8.75 -2.71 28.03
N ARG A 108 -9.66 -3.67 28.23
CA ARG A 108 -10.90 -3.74 27.46
C ARG A 108 -11.83 -2.56 27.81
N LEU A 109 -12.25 -1.79 26.80
CA LEU A 109 -13.34 -0.83 26.93
C LEU A 109 -14.69 -1.57 27.08
N LYS A 110 -15.26 -1.51 28.28
CA LYS A 110 -16.52 -2.22 28.64
C LYS A 110 -17.76 -1.34 28.56
N TYR A 111 -17.61 -0.02 28.71
CA TYR A 111 -18.71 0.93 28.80
C TYR A 111 -18.40 2.19 27.97
N PRO A 112 -19.44 2.93 27.52
CA PRO A 112 -19.24 4.29 27.04
C PRO A 112 -18.61 5.15 28.15
N LEU A 113 -17.53 5.83 27.80
CA LEU A 113 -16.77 6.70 28.71
C LEU A 113 -16.85 8.14 28.22
N VAL A 114 -16.87 9.07 29.17
CA VAL A 114 -16.87 10.51 28.90
C VAL A 114 -16.01 11.22 29.93
N ARG A 115 -15.39 12.34 29.54
CA ARG A 115 -14.59 13.16 30.47
C ARG A 115 -15.52 13.71 31.55
N LYS A 116 -15.17 13.54 32.83
CA LYS A 116 -15.95 14.01 33.98
C LYS A 116 -16.38 15.48 33.81
N ARG A 117 -15.43 16.35 33.46
CA ARG A 117 -15.70 17.78 33.30
C ARG A 117 -16.73 18.10 32.21
N LEU A 118 -16.68 17.37 31.08
CA LEU A 118 -17.63 17.58 29.99
C LEU A 118 -19.05 17.16 30.40
N ILE A 119 -19.17 16.00 31.06
CA ILE A 119 -20.48 15.46 31.38
C ILE A 119 -21.17 16.19 32.54
N GLU A 120 -20.41 16.77 33.46
CA GLU A 120 -20.95 17.70 34.48
C GLU A 120 -21.58 18.93 33.82
N LEU A 121 -20.86 19.58 32.89
CA LEU A 121 -21.38 20.71 32.12
C LEU A 121 -22.60 20.33 31.29
N TRP A 122 -22.59 19.16 30.66
CA TRP A 122 -23.70 18.65 29.87
C TRP A 122 -24.97 18.47 30.70
N ARG A 123 -24.85 17.82 31.88
CA ARG A 123 -25.99 17.59 32.78
C ARG A 123 -26.53 18.88 33.38
N GLU A 124 -25.64 19.82 33.74
CA GLU A 124 -26.03 21.16 34.19
C GLU A 124 -26.76 21.94 33.08
N ALA A 125 -26.31 21.85 31.84
CA ALA A 125 -26.98 22.50 30.72
C ALA A 125 -28.37 21.91 30.47
N LEU A 126 -28.52 20.58 30.50
CA LEU A 126 -29.80 19.89 30.34
C LEU A 126 -30.82 20.21 31.45
N SER A 127 -30.38 20.60 32.65
CA SER A 127 -31.31 21.02 33.71
C SER A 127 -31.90 22.42 33.46
N ARG A 128 -31.26 23.21 32.59
CA ARG A 128 -31.70 24.56 32.20
C ARG A 128 -32.35 24.61 30.82
N HIS A 129 -32.04 23.64 29.96
CA HIS A 129 -32.52 23.58 28.58
C HIS A 129 -33.13 22.21 28.30
N SER A 130 -34.42 22.18 27.97
CA SER A 130 -35.13 20.95 27.59
C SER A 130 -34.70 20.43 26.22
N ASP A 131 -34.33 21.32 25.29
CA ASP A 131 -33.73 20.96 24.00
C ASP A 131 -32.23 20.69 24.16
N PRO A 132 -31.75 19.47 23.87
CA PRO A 132 -30.33 19.12 23.99
C PRO A 132 -29.42 19.92 23.04
N VAL A 133 -29.92 20.42 21.92
CA VAL A 133 -29.15 21.28 20.99
C VAL A 133 -28.86 22.64 21.65
N LEU A 134 -29.87 23.23 22.32
CA LEU A 134 -29.71 24.47 23.07
C LEU A 134 -28.84 24.26 24.32
N ALA A 135 -28.92 23.09 24.95
CA ALA A 135 -28.01 22.72 26.04
C ALA A 135 -26.55 22.72 25.57
N TRP A 136 -26.26 22.11 24.42
CA TRP A 136 -24.91 22.10 23.85
C TRP A 136 -24.44 23.51 23.46
N GLU A 137 -25.32 24.30 22.85
CA GLU A 137 -25.06 25.70 22.51
C GLU A 137 -24.62 26.51 23.73
N SER A 138 -25.29 26.34 24.89
CA SER A 138 -24.95 27.05 26.14
C SER A 138 -23.56 26.74 26.70
N ILE A 139 -22.97 25.60 26.30
CA ILE A 139 -21.60 25.21 26.64
C ILE A 139 -20.63 25.77 25.62
N MET A 140 -20.98 25.70 24.33
CA MET A 140 -20.10 26.11 23.24
C MET A 140 -19.96 27.63 23.10
N ASN A 141 -21.00 28.39 23.45
CA ASN A 141 -20.98 29.86 23.45
C ASN A 141 -20.28 30.46 24.68
N ASP A 142 -19.82 29.63 25.63
CA ASP A 142 -19.07 30.05 26.81
C ASP A 142 -17.60 29.60 26.68
N PRO A 143 -16.66 30.54 26.43
CA PRO A 143 -15.24 30.22 26.27
C PRO A 143 -14.63 29.53 27.51
N GLN A 144 -15.07 29.89 28.72
CA GLN A 144 -14.53 29.32 29.96
C GLN A 144 -14.99 27.87 30.12
N LYS A 145 -16.27 27.57 29.86
CA LYS A 145 -16.78 26.19 29.86
C LYS A 145 -16.06 25.35 28.81
N CYS A 146 -15.93 25.87 27.59
CA CYS A 146 -15.20 25.22 26.50
C CYS A 146 -13.75 24.88 26.88
N GLN A 147 -13.02 25.85 27.40
CA GLN A 147 -11.63 25.66 27.82
C GLN A 147 -11.54 24.61 28.93
N SER A 148 -12.47 24.63 29.89
CA SER A 148 -12.41 23.77 31.08
C SER A 148 -12.39 22.27 30.77
N TYR A 149 -13.13 21.79 29.76
CA TYR A 149 -13.11 20.38 29.38
C TYR A 149 -12.06 20.06 28.31
N LYS A 150 -11.67 21.04 27.48
CA LYS A 150 -10.66 20.85 26.42
C LYS A 150 -9.25 20.72 27.02
N GLN A 151 -8.89 21.53 28.01
CA GLN A 151 -7.56 21.52 28.63
C GLN A 151 -7.22 20.24 29.40
N VAL A 152 -8.24 19.43 29.75
CA VAL A 152 -8.05 18.15 30.47
C VAL A 152 -8.06 16.93 29.53
N ARG A 153 -8.02 17.13 28.21
CA ARG A 153 -7.84 16.05 27.24
C ARG A 153 -6.43 15.46 27.43
N GLY A 154 -6.34 14.15 27.67
CA GLY A 154 -5.07 13.46 27.98
C GLY A 154 -4.75 13.34 29.48
N HIS A 155 -5.52 13.99 30.36
CA HIS A 155 -5.21 14.07 31.81
C HIS A 155 -6.09 13.17 32.71
N GLY A 156 -6.58 12.04 32.20
CA GLY A 156 -7.44 11.13 32.99
C GLY A 156 -8.80 11.72 33.40
N GLY A 157 -9.49 11.10 34.35
CA GLY A 157 -10.83 11.55 34.77
C GLY A 157 -11.96 11.18 33.80
N PHE A 158 -11.86 10.01 33.16
CA PHE A 158 -13.01 9.40 32.51
C PHE A 158 -13.98 8.88 33.56
N ILE A 159 -15.28 9.03 33.30
CA ILE A 159 -16.33 8.36 34.07
C ILE A 159 -17.17 7.50 33.14
N ARG A 160 -17.79 6.47 33.73
CA ARG A 160 -18.78 5.64 33.05
C ARG A 160 -20.03 6.47 32.76
N SER A 161 -20.55 6.33 31.55
CA SER A 161 -21.86 6.84 31.12
C SER A 161 -22.70 5.68 30.56
N ASN A 162 -23.74 5.99 29.78
CA ASN A 162 -24.58 5.04 29.07
C ASN A 162 -24.82 5.51 27.63
N TRP A 163 -25.24 4.58 26.75
CA TRP A 163 -25.43 4.87 25.33
C TRP A 163 -26.48 5.95 25.06
N LYS A 164 -27.57 5.99 25.84
CA LYS A 164 -28.62 7.00 25.66
C LYS A 164 -28.09 8.42 25.89
N GLU A 165 -27.33 8.61 26.97
CA GLU A 165 -26.74 9.89 27.34
C GLU A 165 -25.72 10.38 26.30
N LEU A 166 -24.78 9.52 25.88
CA LEU A 166 -23.75 9.94 24.92
C LEU A 166 -24.28 10.08 23.49
N ASN A 167 -25.23 9.25 23.05
CA ASN A 167 -25.83 9.40 21.74
C ASN A 167 -26.60 10.73 21.62
N GLN A 168 -27.31 11.15 22.67
CA GLN A 168 -27.99 12.45 22.69
C GLN A 168 -26.98 13.61 22.64
N LEU A 169 -25.91 13.56 23.44
CA LEU A 169 -24.85 14.57 23.42
C LEU A 169 -24.21 14.67 22.04
N ILE A 170 -23.79 13.55 21.44
CA ILE A 170 -23.13 13.52 20.12
C ILE A 170 -24.08 14.05 19.03
N ALA A 171 -25.35 13.61 19.03
CA ALA A 171 -26.33 14.10 18.06
C ALA A 171 -26.58 15.60 18.21
N ALA A 172 -26.74 16.10 19.44
CA ALA A 172 -26.93 17.53 19.70
C ALA A 172 -25.72 18.36 19.27
N ALA A 173 -24.50 17.88 19.54
CA ALA A 173 -23.27 18.52 19.11
C ALA A 173 -23.19 18.60 17.58
N ASN A 174 -23.50 17.51 16.88
CA ASN A 174 -23.49 17.47 15.42
C ASN A 174 -24.57 18.39 14.83
N VAL A 175 -25.80 18.36 15.33
CA VAL A 175 -26.89 19.23 14.85
C VAL A 175 -26.54 20.71 15.06
N TRP A 176 -26.02 21.07 16.24
CA TRP A 176 -25.60 22.45 16.50
C TRP A 176 -24.45 22.88 15.58
N THR A 177 -23.42 22.03 15.41
CA THR A 177 -22.29 22.36 14.52
C THR A 177 -22.74 22.53 13.08
N ILE A 178 -23.58 21.62 12.56
CA ILE A 178 -24.14 21.70 11.21
C ILE A 178 -24.95 22.98 11.03
N LYS A 179 -25.86 23.27 11.97
CA LYS A 179 -26.75 24.44 11.91
C LYS A 179 -26.00 25.76 11.99
N THR A 180 -24.97 25.84 12.84
CA THR A 180 -24.26 27.10 13.14
C THR A 180 -23.13 27.38 12.16
N TYR A 181 -22.42 26.34 11.68
CA TYR A 181 -21.20 26.52 10.87
C TYR A 181 -21.23 25.84 9.50
N GLY A 182 -22.09 24.85 9.31
CA GLY A 182 -22.12 24.00 8.12
C GLY A 182 -21.69 22.56 8.40
N PRO A 183 -22.13 21.61 7.56
CA PRO A 183 -21.93 20.19 7.81
C PRO A 183 -20.48 19.73 7.66
N ASP A 184 -19.69 20.41 6.85
CA ASP A 184 -18.27 20.14 6.63
C ASP A 184 -17.37 20.42 7.87
N ARG A 185 -17.93 21.04 8.93
CA ARG A 185 -17.29 21.18 10.25
C ARG A 185 -17.46 19.95 11.14
N VAL A 186 -18.18 18.93 10.67
CA VAL A 186 -18.22 17.59 11.25
C VAL A 186 -17.37 16.66 10.36
N ALA A 187 -16.30 16.12 10.93
CA ALA A 187 -15.36 15.27 10.22
C ALA A 187 -15.22 13.91 10.88
N GLY A 188 -14.88 12.89 10.10
CA GLY A 188 -14.47 11.58 10.61
C GLY A 188 -13.22 11.06 9.91
N PHE A 189 -12.36 10.44 10.73
CA PHE A 189 -11.18 9.72 10.27
C PHE A 189 -11.37 8.24 10.58
N SER A 190 -11.43 7.42 9.55
CA SER A 190 -11.47 5.96 9.65
C SER A 190 -10.71 5.40 8.45
N PRO A 191 -9.61 4.66 8.64
CA PRO A 191 -8.75 4.26 7.53
C PRO A 191 -9.12 2.87 6.98
N ILE A 192 -8.56 2.53 5.81
CA ILE A 192 -8.44 1.16 5.26
C ILE A 192 -9.74 0.34 5.32
N PRO A 193 -10.69 0.56 4.40
CA PRO A 193 -11.96 -0.19 4.37
C PRO A 193 -11.77 -1.70 4.17
N ALA A 194 -10.71 -2.13 3.47
CA ALA A 194 -10.48 -3.52 3.11
C ALA A 194 -10.36 -4.48 4.30
N MET A 195 -9.91 -4.00 5.47
CA MET A 195 -9.75 -4.84 6.67
C MET A 195 -11.09 -5.11 7.38
N SER A 196 -12.10 -4.25 7.21
CA SER A 196 -13.41 -4.37 7.85
C SER A 196 -14.44 -3.45 7.19
N MET A 197 -14.93 -3.85 6.02
CA MET A 197 -15.70 -2.99 5.10
C MET A 197 -16.92 -2.33 5.75
N VAL A 198 -17.75 -3.11 6.43
CA VAL A 198 -18.98 -2.61 7.07
C VAL A 198 -18.67 -1.74 8.30
N SER A 199 -17.61 -2.07 9.03
CA SER A 199 -17.14 -1.25 10.17
C SER A 199 -16.67 0.13 9.71
N TYR A 200 -15.96 0.21 8.59
CA TYR A 200 -15.61 1.49 7.95
C TYR A 200 -16.86 2.22 7.47
N ALA A 201 -17.76 1.51 6.76
CA ALA A 201 -18.96 2.08 6.17
C ALA A 201 -19.93 2.68 7.21
N ALA A 202 -19.95 2.17 8.43
CA ALA A 202 -20.85 2.65 9.48
C ALA A 202 -20.68 4.15 9.77
N GLY A 203 -19.43 4.59 9.99
CA GLY A 203 -19.12 6.00 10.27
C GLY A 203 -19.17 6.87 9.02
N THR A 204 -18.63 6.39 7.90
CA THR A 204 -18.56 7.17 6.65
C THR A 204 -19.94 7.39 6.06
N ARG A 205 -20.83 6.38 6.07
CA ARG A 205 -22.22 6.55 5.63
C ARG A 205 -22.97 7.57 6.49
N TYR A 206 -22.79 7.54 7.82
CA TYR A 206 -23.39 8.53 8.72
C TYR A 206 -22.94 9.95 8.37
N LEU A 207 -21.63 10.16 8.19
CA LEU A 207 -21.06 11.46 7.84
C LEU A 207 -21.55 11.94 6.48
N SER A 208 -21.47 11.10 5.45
CA SER A 208 -21.89 11.46 4.09
C SER A 208 -23.37 11.84 4.03
N LEU A 209 -24.25 11.16 4.78
CA LEU A 209 -25.68 11.51 4.85
C LEU A 209 -25.92 12.88 5.50
N LEU A 210 -25.07 13.29 6.44
CA LEU A 210 -25.15 14.60 7.07
C LEU A 210 -24.42 15.70 6.29
N GLY A 211 -23.66 15.35 5.25
CA GLY A 211 -22.77 16.26 4.53
C GLY A 211 -21.42 16.50 5.22
N GLY A 212 -21.04 15.66 6.18
CA GLY A 212 -19.77 15.71 6.88
C GLY A 212 -18.58 15.24 6.03
N THR A 213 -17.37 15.62 6.45
CA THR A 213 -16.13 15.31 5.73
C THR A 213 -15.57 13.94 6.10
N CYS A 214 -15.35 13.10 5.07
CA CYS A 214 -14.65 11.82 5.21
C CYS A 214 -13.19 12.02 4.84
N LEU A 215 -12.29 11.90 5.82
CA LEU A 215 -10.86 12.15 5.62
C LEU A 215 -10.18 10.97 4.92
N SER A 216 -9.25 11.27 4.01
CA SER A 216 -8.42 10.28 3.32
C SER A 216 -7.40 9.64 4.26
N PHE A 217 -6.80 8.53 3.83
CA PHE A 217 -5.85 7.76 4.65
C PHE A 217 -4.60 7.29 3.88
N TYR A 218 -4.71 6.96 2.59
CA TYR A 218 -3.63 6.28 1.86
C TYR A 218 -2.49 7.23 1.51
N ASP A 219 -2.85 8.44 1.07
CA ASP A 219 -1.97 9.60 0.95
C ASP A 219 -1.40 10.03 2.31
N TRP A 220 -2.24 10.12 3.34
CA TRP A 220 -1.86 10.57 4.68
C TRP A 220 -0.85 9.63 5.36
N TYR A 221 -0.98 8.32 5.18
CA TYR A 221 -0.06 7.33 5.72
C TYR A 221 1.25 7.22 4.95
N CYS A 222 1.37 7.91 3.81
CA CYS A 222 2.47 7.75 2.87
C CYS A 222 2.56 6.29 2.33
N ASP A 223 1.42 5.59 2.32
CA ASP A 223 1.30 4.27 1.69
C ASP A 223 1.02 4.43 0.19
N LEU A 224 0.36 5.52 -0.22
CA LEU A 224 0.24 5.94 -1.62
C LEU A 224 1.63 6.28 -2.17
N PRO A 225 2.14 5.56 -3.18
CA PRO A 225 3.32 5.99 -3.90
C PRO A 225 2.89 6.94 -5.04
N PRO A 226 3.13 8.26 -4.97
CA PRO A 226 2.66 9.19 -6.01
C PRO A 226 3.21 8.84 -7.41
N ALA A 227 4.32 8.12 -7.46
CA ALA A 227 4.89 7.57 -8.69
C ALA A 227 3.93 6.63 -9.46
N SER A 228 3.02 5.91 -8.77
CA SER A 228 2.04 5.03 -9.44
C SER A 228 1.02 5.83 -10.25
N PRO A 229 0.31 6.83 -9.68
CA PRO A 229 -0.53 7.73 -10.47
C PRO A 229 0.22 8.49 -11.57
N MET A 230 1.48 8.90 -11.31
CA MET A 230 2.29 9.62 -12.30
C MET A 230 2.68 8.73 -13.50
N THR A 231 2.97 7.45 -13.27
CA THR A 231 3.46 6.52 -14.31
C THR A 231 2.33 5.81 -15.03
N TRP A 232 1.28 5.39 -14.30
CA TRP A 232 0.23 4.50 -14.82
C TRP A 232 -1.18 5.09 -14.73
N GLY A 233 -1.38 6.23 -14.08
CA GLY A 233 -2.72 6.75 -13.82
C GLY A 233 -3.55 5.88 -12.87
N GLU A 234 -2.88 5.02 -12.09
CA GLU A 234 -3.48 4.05 -11.16
C GLU A 234 -3.06 4.38 -9.73
N GLN A 235 -3.98 4.25 -8.75
CA GLN A 235 -3.69 4.50 -7.34
C GLN A 235 -2.60 3.55 -6.85
N THR A 236 -2.85 2.24 -6.91
CA THR A 236 -1.91 1.16 -6.62
C THR A 236 -2.54 -0.15 -7.06
N ASP A 237 -1.90 -0.84 -7.99
CA ASP A 237 -2.17 -2.24 -8.28
C ASP A 237 -0.82 -2.99 -8.31
N VAL A 238 -0.77 -4.18 -7.71
CA VAL A 238 0.46 -4.94 -7.49
C VAL A 238 0.21 -6.44 -7.63
N PRO A 239 1.21 -7.24 -8.05
CA PRO A 239 1.06 -8.69 -8.10
C PRO A 239 0.82 -9.29 -6.71
N GLU A 240 0.02 -10.36 -6.66
CA GLU A 240 -0.20 -11.14 -5.44
C GLU A 240 1.08 -11.86 -4.97
N SER A 241 1.13 -12.27 -3.70
CA SER A 241 2.32 -12.95 -3.15
C SER A 241 2.59 -14.30 -3.80
N ALA A 242 1.56 -15.00 -4.28
CA ALA A 242 1.73 -16.24 -5.03
C ALA A 242 2.50 -16.02 -6.35
N ASP A 243 2.40 -14.83 -6.94
CA ASP A 243 3.12 -14.50 -8.18
C ASP A 243 4.63 -14.31 -7.95
N TRP A 244 5.07 -14.06 -6.71
CA TRP A 244 6.49 -14.07 -6.37
C TRP A 244 7.14 -15.41 -6.73
N TYR A 245 6.38 -16.51 -6.69
CA TYR A 245 6.84 -17.84 -7.04
C TYR A 245 7.08 -18.05 -8.55
N ASN A 246 6.55 -17.16 -9.39
CA ASN A 246 6.74 -17.17 -10.84
C ASN A 246 8.01 -16.41 -11.26
N SER A 247 8.53 -15.51 -10.41
CA SER A 247 9.75 -14.75 -10.72
C SER A 247 11.02 -15.58 -10.56
N ALA A 248 11.97 -15.41 -11.49
CA ALA A 248 13.31 -16.00 -11.43
C ALA A 248 14.36 -15.09 -10.74
N TYR A 249 14.03 -13.82 -10.49
CA TYR A 249 14.92 -12.86 -9.82
C TYR A 249 14.11 -11.84 -9.01
N ILE A 250 14.39 -11.72 -7.72
CA ILE A 250 13.64 -10.82 -6.83
C ILE A 250 14.59 -9.93 -6.04
N ILE A 251 14.31 -8.63 -6.02
CA ILE A 251 14.98 -7.66 -5.16
C ILE A 251 13.98 -7.19 -4.10
N ALA A 252 14.22 -7.54 -2.84
CA ALA A 252 13.51 -6.99 -1.70
C ALA A 252 14.15 -5.66 -1.30
N TRP A 253 13.66 -4.56 -1.87
CA TRP A 253 14.18 -3.21 -1.64
C TRP A 253 13.31 -2.44 -0.64
N GLY A 254 13.87 -2.09 0.52
CA GLY A 254 13.13 -1.34 1.55
C GLY A 254 11.90 -2.07 2.11
N SER A 255 11.78 -3.38 1.89
CA SER A 255 10.62 -4.20 2.28
C SER A 255 11.08 -5.33 3.19
N ASN A 256 10.82 -5.22 4.50
CA ASN A 256 11.20 -6.24 5.47
C ASN A 256 10.20 -7.42 5.51
N VAL A 257 10.18 -8.21 4.43
CA VAL A 257 9.20 -9.27 4.13
C VAL A 257 8.84 -10.18 5.32
N PRO A 258 9.77 -10.85 6.03
CA PRO A 258 9.40 -11.76 7.13
C PRO A 258 8.69 -11.07 8.29
N GLN A 259 8.97 -9.79 8.54
CA GLN A 259 8.39 -9.05 9.65
C GLN A 259 7.04 -8.40 9.27
N THR A 260 6.99 -7.73 8.11
CA THR A 260 5.85 -6.90 7.70
C THR A 260 4.88 -7.61 6.76
N ARG A 261 5.33 -8.69 6.10
CA ARG A 261 4.58 -9.60 5.22
C ARG A 261 4.67 -11.05 5.71
N THR A 262 4.77 -11.25 7.03
CA THR A 262 4.88 -12.57 7.70
C THR A 262 4.03 -13.69 7.07
N PRO A 263 2.71 -13.52 6.83
CA PRO A 263 1.89 -14.61 6.29
C PRO A 263 2.20 -14.98 4.82
N ASP A 264 2.92 -14.13 4.10
CA ASP A 264 3.27 -14.30 2.68
C ASP A 264 4.75 -14.63 2.48
N ALA A 265 5.57 -14.50 3.53
CA ALA A 265 7.02 -14.68 3.45
C ALA A 265 7.44 -16.06 2.95
N HIS A 266 6.58 -17.08 3.13
CA HIS A 266 6.87 -18.43 2.67
C HIS A 266 7.06 -18.49 1.15
N PHE A 267 6.26 -17.76 0.35
CA PHE A 267 6.42 -17.68 -1.10
C PHE A 267 7.82 -17.18 -1.49
N PHE A 268 8.33 -16.16 -0.79
CA PHE A 268 9.67 -15.62 -1.01
C PHE A 268 10.77 -16.60 -0.62
N THR A 269 10.58 -17.37 0.46
CA THR A 269 11.58 -18.37 0.86
C THR A 269 11.57 -19.63 0.00
N GLU A 270 10.39 -20.08 -0.41
CA GLU A 270 10.18 -21.32 -1.14
C GLU A 270 10.57 -21.18 -2.61
N VAL A 271 10.35 -20.01 -3.22
CA VAL A 271 10.75 -19.77 -4.61
C VAL A 271 12.27 -19.89 -4.79
N ARG A 272 13.05 -19.65 -3.74
CA ARG A 272 14.51 -19.86 -3.77
C ARG A 272 14.89 -21.32 -4.05
N TYR A 273 14.08 -22.28 -3.61
CA TYR A 273 14.28 -23.70 -3.94
C TYR A 273 13.98 -24.02 -5.42
N LYS A 274 13.22 -23.15 -6.11
CA LYS A 274 13.02 -23.18 -7.57
C LYS A 274 14.20 -22.57 -8.34
N GLY A 275 15.23 -22.11 -7.64
CA GLY A 275 16.44 -21.51 -8.23
C GLY A 275 16.39 -19.99 -8.35
N THR A 276 15.34 -19.35 -7.85
CA THR A 276 15.21 -17.88 -7.89
C THR A 276 16.22 -17.21 -6.96
N LYS A 277 17.00 -16.28 -7.51
CA LYS A 277 17.95 -15.47 -6.75
C LYS A 277 17.24 -14.33 -6.04
N THR A 278 17.60 -14.09 -4.78
CA THR A 278 17.01 -13.02 -3.97
C THR A 278 18.07 -12.05 -3.43
N ILE A 279 17.79 -10.75 -3.56
CA ILE A 279 18.66 -9.66 -3.07
C ILE A 279 17.90 -8.85 -2.03
N ALA A 280 18.54 -8.56 -0.88
CA ALA A 280 18.02 -7.58 0.08
C ALA A 280 18.75 -6.25 -0.11
N ILE A 281 17.99 -5.16 -0.23
CA ILE A 281 18.51 -3.79 -0.22
C ILE A 281 17.89 -3.05 0.95
N THR A 282 18.63 -2.99 2.06
CA THR A 282 18.23 -2.34 3.32
C THR A 282 19.43 -1.71 4.02
N PRO A 283 19.30 -0.51 4.62
CA PRO A 283 20.42 0.18 5.26
C PRO A 283 20.98 -0.56 6.49
N ASP A 284 20.13 -1.29 7.21
CA ASP A 284 20.47 -2.16 8.32
C ASP A 284 20.38 -3.63 7.92
N TYR A 285 20.92 -4.53 8.76
CA TYR A 285 20.79 -5.98 8.60
C TYR A 285 19.41 -6.46 9.07
N SER A 286 18.39 -6.01 8.36
CA SER A 286 16.99 -6.32 8.64
C SER A 286 16.67 -7.81 8.43
N GLU A 287 15.55 -8.29 8.96
CA GLU A 287 15.19 -9.71 8.89
C GLU A 287 15.16 -10.28 7.46
N VAL A 288 14.78 -9.49 6.45
CA VAL A 288 14.78 -9.94 5.05
C VAL A 288 16.18 -10.25 4.53
N ALA A 289 17.24 -9.59 5.04
CA ALA A 289 18.62 -9.88 4.66
C ALA A 289 19.02 -11.32 4.99
N LYS A 290 18.45 -11.91 6.05
CA LYS A 290 18.66 -13.32 6.43
C LYS A 290 18.08 -14.30 5.41
N LEU A 291 17.10 -13.88 4.61
CA LEU A 291 16.42 -14.71 3.61
C LEU A 291 17.01 -14.56 2.19
N CYS A 292 17.93 -13.63 2.00
CA CYS A 292 18.48 -13.28 0.69
C CYS A 292 19.88 -13.85 0.46
N ASP A 293 20.23 -14.02 -0.81
CA ASP A 293 21.54 -14.53 -1.22
C ASP A 293 22.62 -13.44 -1.19
N GLN A 294 22.20 -12.17 -1.26
CA GLN A 294 23.08 -11.01 -1.12
C GLN A 294 22.37 -9.87 -0.39
N TRP A 295 23.14 -9.15 0.42
CA TRP A 295 22.70 -7.92 1.09
C TRP A 295 23.50 -6.72 0.59
N LEU A 296 22.79 -5.69 0.13
CA LEU A 296 23.33 -4.37 -0.20
C LEU A 296 22.80 -3.36 0.82
N ALA A 297 23.70 -2.57 1.41
CA ALA A 297 23.39 -1.63 2.47
C ALA A 297 23.65 -0.17 2.05
N PRO A 298 22.84 0.40 1.14
CA PRO A 298 22.96 1.82 0.80
C PRO A 298 22.63 2.68 2.02
N LYS A 299 23.12 3.93 2.02
CA LYS A 299 22.70 4.92 3.02
C LYS A 299 21.19 5.15 2.87
N GLN A 300 20.44 5.10 3.98
CA GLN A 300 18.98 5.19 3.94
C GLN A 300 18.52 6.48 3.25
N GLY A 301 17.63 6.40 2.26
CA GLY A 301 17.15 7.58 1.52
C GLY A 301 18.04 7.97 0.32
N THR A 302 19.07 7.19 0.00
CA THR A 302 19.91 7.36 -1.22
C THR A 302 19.63 6.30 -2.29
N ASP A 303 18.59 5.50 -2.07
CA ASP A 303 18.21 4.35 -2.90
C ASP A 303 17.99 4.71 -4.38
N SER A 304 17.47 5.91 -4.67
CA SER A 304 17.30 6.40 -6.03
C SER A 304 18.64 6.54 -6.78
N ALA A 305 19.74 6.87 -6.11
CA ALA A 305 21.05 6.94 -6.75
C ALA A 305 21.52 5.55 -7.22
N LEU A 306 21.27 4.51 -6.42
CA LEU A 306 21.53 3.12 -6.80
C LEU A 306 20.62 2.69 -7.96
N ALA A 307 19.32 3.00 -7.90
CA ALA A 307 18.37 2.68 -8.97
C ALA A 307 18.75 3.35 -10.30
N MET A 308 19.16 4.62 -10.28
CA MET A 308 19.63 5.34 -11.47
C MET A 308 20.91 4.73 -12.05
N ALA A 309 21.84 4.28 -11.21
CA ALA A 309 23.05 3.60 -11.67
C ALA A 309 22.75 2.22 -12.27
N MET A 310 21.81 1.46 -11.68
CA MET A 310 21.34 0.19 -12.25
C MET A 310 20.64 0.42 -13.60
N GLY A 311 19.75 1.40 -13.69
CA GLY A 311 19.09 1.79 -14.94
C GLY A 311 20.09 2.21 -16.02
N HIS A 312 21.16 2.93 -15.67
CA HIS A 312 22.23 3.28 -16.60
C HIS A 312 22.89 2.06 -17.23
N VAL A 313 23.27 1.06 -16.43
CA VAL A 313 23.86 -0.19 -16.94
C VAL A 313 22.86 -0.95 -17.81
N ILE A 314 21.59 -1.03 -17.40
CA ILE A 314 20.53 -1.70 -18.18
C ILE A 314 20.35 -1.04 -19.56
N LEU A 315 20.30 0.29 -19.62
CA LEU A 315 20.19 1.03 -20.87
C LEU A 315 21.44 0.84 -21.73
N LYS A 316 22.62 0.95 -21.13
CA LYS A 316 23.89 0.82 -21.84
C LYS A 316 24.05 -0.56 -22.46
N GLU A 317 23.89 -1.63 -21.68
CA GLU A 317 24.19 -2.99 -22.13
C GLU A 317 23.04 -3.58 -22.95
N PHE A 318 21.79 -3.37 -22.57
CA PHE A 318 20.64 -4.10 -23.15
C PHE A 318 19.76 -3.26 -24.08
N HIS A 319 20.01 -1.95 -24.21
CA HIS A 319 19.31 -1.10 -25.18
C HIS A 319 20.24 -0.50 -26.23
N LEU A 320 21.53 -0.31 -25.91
CA LEU A 320 22.51 0.29 -26.81
C LEU A 320 23.54 -0.72 -27.34
N ASP A 321 24.37 -1.30 -26.47
CA ASP A 321 25.52 -2.09 -26.90
C ASP A 321 25.12 -3.47 -27.43
N ASN A 322 24.16 -4.13 -26.78
CA ASN A 322 23.57 -5.39 -27.23
C ASN A 322 22.03 -5.34 -27.06
N PRO A 323 21.32 -4.68 -28.00
CA PRO A 323 19.90 -4.42 -27.87
C PRO A 323 19.08 -5.70 -27.72
N SER A 324 18.25 -5.76 -26.67
CA SER A 324 17.31 -6.83 -26.42
C SER A 324 16.00 -6.57 -27.16
N ASP A 325 15.62 -7.45 -28.09
CA ASP A 325 14.37 -7.35 -28.83
C ASP A 325 13.15 -7.28 -27.90
N TYR A 326 13.18 -8.02 -26.80
CA TYR A 326 12.09 -8.01 -25.83
C TYR A 326 11.96 -6.63 -25.16
N PHE A 327 13.07 -6.03 -24.71
CA PHE A 327 13.04 -4.73 -24.03
C PHE A 327 12.69 -3.59 -24.99
N LEU A 328 13.28 -3.59 -26.19
CA LEU A 328 12.97 -2.56 -27.19
C LEU A 328 11.50 -2.60 -27.60
N ASN A 329 10.95 -3.78 -27.90
CA ASN A 329 9.54 -3.90 -28.29
C ASN A 329 8.57 -3.66 -27.12
N TYR A 330 9.00 -3.88 -25.89
CA TYR A 330 8.23 -3.50 -24.70
C TYR A 330 8.16 -1.98 -24.58
N CYS A 331 9.31 -1.30 -24.53
CA CYS A 331 9.37 0.15 -24.43
C CYS A 331 8.69 0.86 -25.61
N ARG A 332 8.79 0.31 -26.82
CA ARG A 332 8.12 0.89 -27.99
C ARG A 332 6.59 0.91 -27.88
N ARG A 333 5.99 -0.08 -27.21
CA ARG A 333 4.54 -0.29 -27.21
C ARG A 333 3.86 0.08 -25.90
N TYR A 334 4.57 0.01 -24.80
CA TYR A 334 4.01 0.10 -23.45
C TYR A 334 4.56 1.25 -22.61
N THR A 335 5.37 2.13 -23.20
CA THR A 335 5.85 3.35 -22.55
C THR A 335 5.65 4.56 -23.46
N ASP A 336 5.86 5.73 -22.89
CA ASP A 336 5.85 7.02 -23.58
C ASP A 336 7.22 7.40 -24.17
N MET A 337 8.21 6.50 -24.15
CA MET A 337 9.54 6.75 -24.71
C MET A 337 9.54 7.17 -26.20
N PRO A 338 8.66 6.65 -27.09
CA PRO A 338 8.59 7.10 -28.48
C PRO A 338 7.96 8.49 -28.68
N MET A 339 7.35 9.07 -27.64
CA MET A 339 6.56 10.29 -27.77
C MET A 339 7.46 11.52 -27.83
N LEU A 340 7.08 12.50 -28.65
CA LEU A 340 7.85 13.72 -28.88
C LEU A 340 7.61 14.77 -27.78
N VAL A 341 8.67 15.49 -27.41
CA VAL A 341 8.65 16.54 -26.38
C VAL A 341 9.15 17.84 -26.98
N LEU A 342 8.35 18.92 -26.87
CA LEU A 342 8.77 20.24 -27.35
C LEU A 342 9.89 20.80 -26.48
N LEU A 343 10.92 21.39 -27.09
CA LEU A 343 12.08 21.96 -26.38
C LEU A 343 11.99 23.48 -26.26
N ASP A 344 11.86 24.00 -25.03
CA ASP A 344 11.75 25.44 -24.75
C ASP A 344 13.15 26.08 -24.75
N GLU A 345 13.32 27.15 -25.52
CA GLU A 345 14.57 27.89 -25.61
C GLU A 345 14.83 28.69 -24.32
N ARG A 346 16.09 28.71 -23.87
CA ARG A 346 16.56 29.53 -22.76
C ARG A 346 17.34 30.73 -23.27
N ALA A 347 17.41 31.78 -22.45
CA ALA A 347 18.18 32.99 -22.76
C ALA A 347 19.69 32.77 -23.00
N ASP A 348 20.24 31.65 -22.53
CA ASP A 348 21.65 31.27 -22.72
C ASP A 348 21.90 30.46 -24.01
N GLY A 349 20.87 30.25 -24.84
CA GLY A 349 20.94 29.49 -26.09
C GLY A 349 20.85 27.97 -25.92
N SER A 350 20.73 27.47 -24.70
CA SER A 350 20.37 26.05 -24.44
C SER A 350 18.86 25.85 -24.42
N TYR A 351 18.42 24.59 -24.37
CA TYR A 351 17.00 24.23 -24.32
C TYR A 351 16.64 23.50 -23.03
N VAL A 352 15.36 23.48 -22.65
CA VAL A 352 14.82 22.57 -21.62
C VAL A 352 13.68 21.73 -22.19
N PRO A 353 13.46 20.51 -21.69
CA PRO A 353 12.27 19.74 -22.04
C PRO A 353 11.01 20.47 -21.55
N GLY A 354 10.13 20.83 -22.48
CA GLY A 354 8.83 21.43 -22.21
C GLY A 354 7.74 20.37 -22.07
N ARG A 355 6.54 20.67 -22.57
CA ARG A 355 5.43 19.69 -22.62
C ARG A 355 5.61 18.71 -23.79
N MET A 356 4.95 17.56 -23.68
CA MET A 356 4.78 16.64 -24.82
C MET A 356 4.06 17.33 -25.98
N MET A 357 4.49 17.02 -27.20
CA MET A 357 3.83 17.44 -28.42
C MET A 357 2.44 16.81 -28.52
N ARG A 358 1.47 17.58 -29.00
CA ARG A 358 0.07 17.18 -29.16
C ARG A 358 -0.33 17.23 -30.63
N ALA A 359 -1.33 16.44 -31.01
CA ALA A 359 -1.85 16.46 -32.36
C ALA A 359 -2.31 17.88 -32.76
N SER A 360 -2.91 18.64 -31.83
CA SER A 360 -3.32 20.05 -32.04
C SER A 360 -2.19 21.03 -32.35
N ASP A 361 -0.93 20.64 -32.12
CA ASP A 361 0.22 21.49 -32.43
C ASP A 361 0.54 21.49 -33.93
N LEU A 362 -0.04 20.57 -34.70
CA LEU A 362 0.17 20.40 -36.14
C LEU A 362 -1.00 20.99 -36.93
N VAL A 363 -0.71 21.51 -38.12
CA VAL A 363 -1.64 22.29 -38.97
C VAL A 363 -3.01 21.60 -39.14
N ASP A 364 -3.01 20.32 -39.50
CA ASP A 364 -4.25 19.54 -39.71
C ASP A 364 -4.66 18.69 -38.50
N GLY A 365 -4.03 18.89 -37.34
CA GLY A 365 -4.33 18.10 -36.14
C GLY A 365 -4.03 16.60 -36.27
N LEU A 366 -3.22 16.18 -37.26
CA LEU A 366 -3.09 14.80 -37.73
C LEU A 366 -4.42 14.12 -38.09
N GLY A 367 -5.42 14.91 -38.51
CA GLY A 367 -6.76 14.42 -38.83
C GLY A 367 -7.63 14.11 -37.60
N GLU A 368 -7.16 14.41 -36.39
CA GLU A 368 -7.89 14.14 -35.15
C GLU A 368 -8.80 15.33 -34.79
N ALA A 369 -10.10 15.21 -35.08
CA ALA A 369 -11.08 16.26 -34.79
C ALA A 369 -11.54 16.30 -33.31
N ASN A 370 -11.48 15.16 -32.60
CA ASN A 370 -11.89 15.05 -31.20
C ASN A 370 -10.67 15.10 -30.28
N ASN A 371 -10.68 16.01 -29.30
CA ASN A 371 -9.62 16.18 -28.30
C ASN A 371 -8.16 16.13 -28.84
N PRO A 372 -7.82 16.81 -29.95
CA PRO A 372 -6.46 16.80 -30.52
C PRO A 372 -5.39 17.28 -29.53
N GLU A 373 -5.75 18.16 -28.60
CA GLU A 373 -4.88 18.69 -27.56
C GLU A 373 -4.53 17.64 -26.47
N TRP A 374 -5.20 16.50 -26.45
CA TRP A 374 -4.99 15.40 -25.49
C TRP A 374 -4.40 14.13 -26.11
N LYS A 375 -3.93 14.22 -27.36
CA LYS A 375 -3.34 13.10 -28.10
C LYS A 375 -1.86 13.36 -28.35
N THR A 376 -1.00 12.50 -27.82
CA THR A 376 0.47 12.61 -27.96
C THR A 376 0.91 12.18 -29.35
N VAL A 377 2.03 12.74 -29.82
CA VAL A 377 2.59 12.50 -31.16
C VAL A 377 3.91 11.77 -31.06
N ALA A 378 4.16 10.87 -32.02
CA ALA A 378 5.41 10.14 -32.18
C ALA A 378 5.82 10.13 -33.67
N LEU A 379 7.05 9.68 -33.96
CA LEU A 379 7.43 9.28 -35.31
C LEU A 379 7.19 7.78 -35.51
N ASN A 380 6.78 7.38 -36.71
CA ASN A 380 6.83 5.97 -37.10
C ASN A 380 8.23 5.60 -37.64
N SER A 381 8.41 4.35 -38.09
CA SER A 381 9.66 3.83 -38.66
C SER A 381 10.01 4.40 -40.05
N THR A 382 9.06 5.04 -40.74
CA THR A 382 9.28 5.72 -42.03
C THR A 382 9.61 7.21 -41.86
N GLY A 383 9.57 7.73 -40.62
CA GLY A 383 9.87 9.12 -40.30
C GLY A 383 8.66 10.07 -40.39
N GLU A 384 7.44 9.53 -40.44
CA GLU A 384 6.20 10.32 -40.47
C GLU A 384 5.66 10.56 -39.05
N LEU A 385 5.08 11.74 -38.83
CA LEU A 385 4.41 12.09 -37.58
C LEU A 385 3.05 11.40 -37.50
N VAL A 386 2.79 10.74 -36.36
CA VAL A 386 1.56 9.97 -36.12
C VAL A 386 1.02 10.22 -34.71
N ALA A 387 -0.30 10.14 -34.57
CA ALA A 387 -0.99 10.07 -33.29
C ALA A 387 -1.41 8.61 -33.04
N PRO A 388 -0.64 7.81 -32.28
CA PRO A 388 -1.00 6.43 -32.00
C PRO A 388 -2.25 6.35 -31.11
N ASN A 389 -2.98 5.24 -31.25
CA ASN A 389 -4.08 4.89 -30.36
C ASN A 389 -3.65 4.91 -28.88
N GLY A 390 -4.63 5.06 -27.97
CA GLY A 390 -4.42 4.87 -26.53
C GLY A 390 -4.18 6.11 -25.69
N SER A 391 -3.73 7.23 -26.29
CA SER A 391 -3.62 8.51 -25.58
C SER A 391 -4.97 8.97 -25.00
N ILE A 392 -4.95 9.78 -23.93
CA ILE A 392 -6.14 10.06 -23.12
C ILE A 392 -7.26 10.76 -23.90
N GLY A 393 -6.93 11.49 -24.96
CA GLY A 393 -7.91 12.10 -25.87
C GLY A 393 -8.82 11.09 -26.57
N PHE A 394 -8.38 9.84 -26.78
CA PHE A 394 -9.21 8.78 -27.37
C PHE A 394 -10.21 8.16 -26.38
N ARG A 395 -10.08 8.42 -25.07
CA ARG A 395 -10.92 7.82 -24.03
C ARG A 395 -12.34 8.40 -24.01
N TRP A 396 -12.44 9.70 -24.27
CA TRP A 396 -13.66 10.50 -24.15
C TRP A 396 -14.01 11.16 -25.48
N GLY A 397 -15.27 11.54 -25.69
CA GLY A 397 -15.75 12.14 -26.95
C GLY A 397 -15.86 11.17 -28.14
N GLU A 398 -15.10 10.07 -28.13
CA GLU A 398 -15.12 9.01 -29.16
C GLU A 398 -14.98 7.59 -28.56
N LYS A 399 -14.92 6.55 -29.39
CA LYS A 399 -14.81 5.13 -29.00
C LYS A 399 -13.98 4.33 -30.01
N GLY A 400 -13.46 3.18 -29.57
CA GLY A 400 -12.77 2.20 -30.42
C GLY A 400 -11.26 2.38 -30.56
N LYS A 401 -10.71 3.55 -30.23
CA LYS A 401 -9.27 3.86 -30.35
C LYS A 401 -8.51 4.01 -29.01
N TRP A 402 -9.19 3.87 -27.88
CA TRP A 402 -8.54 3.85 -26.56
C TRP A 402 -8.06 2.44 -26.21
N ASN A 403 -6.96 2.04 -26.84
CA ASN A 403 -6.30 0.75 -26.66
C ASN A 403 -4.80 0.89 -26.96
N LEU A 404 -4.03 -0.16 -26.67
CA LEU A 404 -2.57 -0.20 -26.91
C LEU A 404 -2.22 -0.98 -28.19
N GLU A 405 -3.16 -1.11 -29.13
CA GLU A 405 -2.84 -1.68 -30.43
C GLU A 405 -1.85 -0.75 -31.15
N PRO A 406 -0.84 -1.29 -31.85
CA PRO A 406 0.16 -0.49 -32.56
C PRO A 406 -0.45 0.09 -33.84
N VAL A 407 -1.42 0.99 -33.70
CA VAL A 407 -2.23 1.53 -34.79
C VAL A 407 -2.28 3.05 -34.65
N ALA A 408 -2.12 3.74 -35.77
CA ALA A 408 -2.37 5.16 -35.92
C ALA A 408 -3.25 5.39 -37.16
N ALA A 409 -4.31 6.20 -37.03
CA ALA A 409 -5.27 6.47 -38.12
C ALA A 409 -5.85 5.20 -38.81
N GLY A 410 -5.94 4.07 -38.08
CA GLY A 410 -6.45 2.80 -38.61
C GLY A 410 -5.42 1.95 -39.37
N VAL A 411 -4.15 2.35 -39.37
CA VAL A 411 -3.04 1.64 -40.01
C VAL A 411 -2.08 1.11 -38.94
N GLU A 412 -1.65 -0.15 -39.06
CA GLU A 412 -0.61 -0.73 -38.21
C GLU A 412 0.68 0.09 -38.34
N THR A 413 1.23 0.52 -37.20
CA THR A 413 2.29 1.52 -37.13
C THR A 413 3.33 1.12 -36.09
N GLU A 414 4.58 1.03 -36.53
CA GLU A 414 5.73 0.85 -35.64
C GLU A 414 6.32 2.22 -35.29
N LEU A 415 6.33 2.58 -34.00
CA LEU A 415 6.86 3.87 -33.53
C LEU A 415 8.39 3.85 -33.41
N SER A 416 9.07 4.95 -33.73
CA SER A 416 10.52 5.14 -33.54
C SER A 416 10.85 5.56 -32.10
N LEU A 417 11.85 4.91 -31.47
CA LEU A 417 12.27 5.19 -30.07
C LEU A 417 13.27 6.34 -29.93
N SER A 418 14.03 6.65 -30.98
CA SER A 418 15.09 7.66 -30.95
C SER A 418 15.17 8.42 -32.25
N LEU A 419 15.57 9.69 -32.18
CA LEU A 419 15.85 10.55 -33.34
C LEU A 419 17.30 10.41 -33.84
N LEU A 420 18.15 9.65 -33.15
CA LEU A 420 19.53 9.42 -33.58
C LEU A 420 19.54 8.71 -34.95
N GLY A 421 20.23 9.30 -35.94
CA GLY A 421 20.22 8.83 -37.33
C GLY A 421 19.08 9.37 -38.21
N GLN A 422 18.12 10.11 -37.64
CA GLN A 422 16.99 10.71 -38.36
C GLN A 422 16.63 12.14 -37.87
N HIS A 423 17.61 12.84 -37.30
CA HIS A 423 17.50 14.21 -36.77
C HIS A 423 17.97 15.25 -37.79
N ASP A 424 17.53 16.50 -37.59
CA ASP A 424 17.93 17.63 -38.42
C ASP A 424 19.12 18.39 -37.82
N ASP A 425 19.23 18.36 -36.49
CA ASP A 425 20.24 19.11 -35.73
C ASP A 425 20.53 18.42 -34.38
N VAL A 426 21.52 18.93 -33.65
CA VAL A 426 21.84 18.51 -32.30
C VAL A 426 21.75 19.71 -31.36
N ALA A 427 20.89 19.61 -30.35
CA ALA A 427 20.65 20.70 -29.40
C ALA A 427 21.23 20.40 -28.01
N GLY A 428 21.78 21.42 -27.35
CA GLY A 428 22.17 21.36 -25.96
C GLY A 428 20.96 21.49 -25.03
N VAL A 429 20.53 20.39 -24.42
CA VAL A 429 19.37 20.32 -23.53
C VAL A 429 19.81 20.25 -22.07
N ALA A 430 19.33 21.17 -21.26
CA ALA A 430 19.65 21.35 -19.85
C ALA A 430 18.78 20.45 -18.94
N PHE A 431 19.44 19.63 -18.11
CA PHE A 431 18.80 18.79 -17.10
C PHE A 431 19.17 19.24 -15.69
N PRO A 432 18.21 19.32 -14.75
CA PRO A 432 18.52 19.67 -13.37
C PRO A 432 19.28 18.55 -12.66
N TYR A 433 20.26 18.91 -11.84
CA TYR A 433 21.05 17.99 -11.05
C TYR A 433 21.12 18.42 -9.59
N PHE A 434 20.60 17.55 -8.70
CA PHE A 434 20.51 17.81 -7.27
C PHE A 434 21.53 17.03 -6.44
N GLY A 435 22.27 16.08 -7.05
CA GLY A 435 23.21 15.21 -6.34
C GLY A 435 24.43 15.96 -5.75
N GLY A 436 24.67 17.20 -6.18
CA GLY A 436 25.71 18.08 -5.66
C GLY A 436 25.32 18.87 -4.41
N ASN A 437 24.03 18.87 -4.02
CA ASN A 437 23.56 19.62 -2.86
C ASN A 437 24.14 19.01 -1.57
N GLU A 438 24.94 19.79 -0.85
CA GLU A 438 25.62 19.33 0.36
C GLU A 438 24.63 19.12 1.51
N ASN A 439 24.87 18.07 2.31
CA ASN A 439 24.13 17.79 3.53
C ASN A 439 25.09 17.17 4.56
N PRO A 440 25.03 17.57 5.85
CA PRO A 440 25.95 17.06 6.87
C PRO A 440 25.85 15.55 7.14
N HIS A 441 24.77 14.89 6.69
CA HIS A 441 24.51 13.47 6.99
C HIS A 441 24.53 12.56 5.75
N PHE A 442 24.72 13.14 4.56
CA PHE A 442 24.67 12.43 3.29
C PHE A 442 25.85 12.84 2.41
N ARG A 443 26.44 11.86 1.71
CA ARG A 443 27.46 12.17 0.72
C ARG A 443 26.81 12.81 -0.50
N SER A 444 27.35 13.94 -0.93
CA SER A 444 27.01 14.58 -2.21
C SER A 444 28.12 14.33 -3.23
N VAL A 445 27.77 14.44 -4.51
CA VAL A 445 28.72 14.39 -5.63
C VAL A 445 28.63 15.72 -6.35
N ARG A 446 29.64 16.57 -6.17
CA ARG A 446 29.66 17.90 -6.78
C ARG A 446 29.72 17.81 -8.29
N GLN A 447 28.74 18.40 -8.96
CA GLN A 447 28.72 18.72 -10.40
C GLN A 447 28.02 20.06 -10.59
N GLU A 448 27.89 20.50 -11.85
CA GLU A 448 27.06 21.64 -12.17
C GLU A 448 25.58 21.36 -11.83
N PRO A 449 24.85 22.31 -11.22
CA PRO A 449 23.41 22.16 -10.93
C PRO A 449 22.55 21.95 -12.17
N VAL A 450 23.08 22.28 -13.34
CA VAL A 450 22.48 22.07 -14.65
C VAL A 450 23.47 21.31 -15.52
N LEU A 451 23.06 20.14 -16.02
CA LEU A 451 23.86 19.32 -16.92
C LEU A 451 23.31 19.46 -18.34
N VAL A 452 24.08 20.07 -19.23
CA VAL A 452 23.72 20.18 -20.65
C VAL A 452 24.12 18.90 -21.39
N ARG A 453 23.16 18.27 -22.07
CA ARG A 453 23.33 17.06 -22.87
C ARG A 453 22.98 17.34 -24.33
N GLN A 454 23.78 16.80 -25.25
CA GLN A 454 23.56 16.94 -26.68
C GLN A 454 22.51 15.90 -27.10
N LEU A 455 21.34 16.36 -27.57
CA LEU A 455 20.26 15.49 -28.02
C LEU A 455 20.00 15.68 -29.53
N PRO A 456 19.75 14.58 -30.27
CA PRO A 456 19.29 14.66 -31.66
C PRO A 456 17.86 15.22 -31.70
N VAL A 457 17.63 16.25 -32.51
CA VAL A 457 16.34 16.98 -32.56
C VAL A 457 15.83 17.15 -33.98
N LYS A 458 14.51 17.35 -34.13
CA LYS A 458 13.91 17.77 -35.41
C LYS A 458 13.24 19.12 -35.29
N ARG A 459 13.27 19.92 -36.35
CA ARG A 459 12.57 21.22 -36.40
C ARG A 459 11.20 21.02 -37.05
N LEU A 460 10.15 21.41 -36.34
CA LEU A 460 8.78 21.26 -36.79
C LEU A 460 8.08 22.62 -36.82
N ALA A 461 7.43 22.91 -37.95
CA ALA A 461 6.50 24.01 -38.07
C ALA A 461 5.19 23.65 -37.37
N LEU A 462 4.73 24.51 -36.47
CA LEU A 462 3.50 24.34 -35.70
C LEU A 462 2.32 25.05 -36.37
N ALA A 463 1.10 24.70 -35.95
CA ALA A 463 -0.14 25.26 -36.47
C ALA A 463 -0.26 26.79 -36.29
N ASP A 464 0.41 27.36 -35.28
CA ASP A 464 0.44 28.80 -35.02
C ASP A 464 1.47 29.56 -35.88
N GLY A 465 2.20 28.85 -36.75
CA GLY A 465 3.25 29.40 -37.61
C GLY A 465 4.62 29.52 -36.95
N SER A 466 4.76 29.15 -35.67
CA SER A 466 6.06 29.06 -35.02
C SER A 466 6.82 27.80 -35.45
N GLU A 467 8.15 27.82 -35.33
CA GLU A 467 8.99 26.65 -35.49
C GLU A 467 9.57 26.24 -34.14
N ARG A 468 9.48 24.96 -33.79
CA ARG A 468 10.00 24.43 -32.53
C ARG A 468 10.76 23.13 -32.73
N MET A 469 11.72 22.88 -31.83
CA MET A 469 12.44 21.60 -31.79
C MET A 469 11.68 20.57 -30.95
N VAL A 470 11.76 19.31 -31.37
CA VAL A 470 11.30 18.12 -30.63
C VAL A 470 12.41 17.09 -30.46
#